data_AF-W1XQQ6-F1
#
_entry.id   AF-W1XQQ6-F1
#
_cell.length_a   1.000
_cell.length_b   1.000
_cell.length_c   1.000
_cell.angle_alpha   90.00
_cell.angle_beta   90.00
_cell.angle_gamma   90.00
#
_symmetry.space_group_name_H-M   'P 1'
#
loop_
_entity.id
_entity.type
_entity.pdbx_description
1 polymer ?
#
loop_
_entity_poly.entity_id
_entity_poly.type
_entity_poly.pdbx_seq_one_letter_code
_entity_poly.pdbx_strand_id
1 'polypeptide(L)'
;GSLVALIKPQFEAGKENVGKGGIVRDSEIHKEVLHRILHVAYDCGLYTHGLTFSPIKGMEGNIEFLGYFKKYEEGALTIDDTLIDTSIEIKSTSSPICSAVTVRIFC
;
A
#
# COMPACT_ATOMS: atom_id res chain seq x y z
N GLY A 1 -8.33 -14.28 11.69
CA GLY A 1 -7.91 -14.47 10.28
C GLY A 1 -7.20 -13.23 9.82
N SER A 2 -6.16 -13.39 9.01
CA SER A 2 -5.35 -12.29 8.47
C SER A 2 -5.36 -12.33 6.95
N LEU A 3 -5.24 -11.16 6.32
CA LEU A 3 -5.30 -10.95 4.88
C LEU A 3 -4.10 -10.09 4.47
N VAL A 4 -3.46 -10.43 3.34
CA VAL A 4 -2.51 -9.54 2.67
C VAL A 4 -3.11 -9.17 1.33
N ALA A 5 -3.21 -7.88 1.04
CA ALA A 5 -3.71 -7.37 -0.23
C ALA A 5 -2.60 -6.63 -0.98
N LEU A 6 -2.47 -6.95 -2.27
CA LEU A 6 -1.60 -6.22 -3.18
C LEU A 6 -2.40 -5.08 -3.81
N ILE A 7 -1.99 -3.86 -3.53
CA ILE A 7 -2.60 -2.62 -3.99
C ILE A 7 -1.82 -2.14 -5.20
N LYS A 8 -2.52 -1.97 -6.32
CA LYS A 8 -1.95 -1.53 -7.59
C LYS A 8 -2.59 -0.20 -8.01
N PRO A 9 -1.99 0.94 -7.67
CA PRO A 9 -2.58 2.25 -7.92
C PRO A 9 -2.95 2.51 -9.37
N GLN A 10 -2.23 1.95 -10.34
CA GLN A 10 -2.53 2.11 -11.77
C GLN A 10 -3.88 1.51 -12.21
N PHE A 11 -4.48 0.61 -11.43
CA PHE A 11 -5.82 0.07 -11.69
C PHE A 11 -6.91 0.82 -10.94
N GLU A 12 -6.56 1.52 -9.85
CA GLU A 12 -7.52 2.23 -9.00
C GLU A 12 -7.52 3.75 -9.19
N ALA A 13 -6.41 4.32 -9.64
CA ALA A 13 -6.35 5.66 -10.18
C ALA A 13 -7.04 5.62 -11.54
N GLY A 14 -8.17 6.33 -11.68
CA GLY A 14 -8.94 6.37 -12.91
C GLY A 14 -8.07 6.68 -14.14
N LYS A 15 -8.54 6.33 -15.36
CA LYS A 15 -7.76 6.48 -16.60
C LYS A 15 -7.20 7.89 -16.84
N GLU A 16 -7.81 8.91 -16.26
CA GLU A 16 -7.35 10.31 -16.29
C GLU A 16 -6.06 10.56 -15.49
N ASN A 17 -5.81 9.76 -14.46
CA ASN A 17 -4.67 9.85 -13.55
C ASN A 17 -3.51 8.92 -13.96
N VAL A 18 -3.63 8.28 -15.12
CA VAL A 18 -2.62 7.38 -15.66
C VAL A 18 -1.87 8.09 -16.79
N GLY A 19 -0.57 8.37 -16.58
CA GLY A 19 0.25 9.10 -17.55
C GLY A 19 0.52 8.34 -18.86
N LYS A 20 1.25 8.97 -19.80
CA LYS A 20 1.68 8.34 -21.05
C LYS A 20 2.47 7.05 -20.75
N GLY A 21 1.92 5.91 -21.17
CA GLY A 21 2.53 4.58 -20.97
C GLY A 21 1.98 3.79 -19.77
N GLY A 22 0.85 4.16 -19.17
CA GLY A 22 0.24 3.33 -18.13
C GLY A 22 0.88 3.47 -16.74
N ILE A 23 1.71 4.50 -16.54
CA ILE A 23 2.55 4.65 -15.33
C ILE A 23 2.00 5.75 -14.44
N VAL A 24 1.71 5.41 -13.18
CA VAL A 24 1.39 6.38 -12.12
C VAL A 24 2.70 6.72 -11.39
N ARG A 25 3.13 7.99 -11.47
CA ARG A 25 4.34 8.49 -10.81
C ARG A 25 4.06 9.45 -9.67
N ASP A 26 2.89 10.07 -9.68
CA ASP A 26 2.47 11.05 -8.68
C ASP A 26 2.23 10.38 -7.33
N SER A 27 2.95 10.85 -6.31
CA SER A 27 2.79 10.39 -4.94
C SER A 27 1.41 10.73 -4.38
N GLU A 28 0.81 11.84 -4.79
CA GLU A 28 -0.53 12.24 -4.36
C GLU A 28 -1.59 11.21 -4.80
N ILE A 29 -1.51 10.71 -6.03
CA ILE A 29 -2.40 9.67 -6.53
C ILE A 29 -2.23 8.38 -5.71
N HIS A 30 -0.99 8.02 -5.35
CA HIS A 30 -0.76 6.87 -4.47
C HIS A 30 -1.38 7.07 -3.08
N LYS A 31 -1.27 8.27 -2.50
CA LYS A 31 -1.88 8.61 -1.21
C LYS A 31 -3.39 8.45 -1.26
N GLU A 32 -4.03 9.01 -2.28
CA GLU A 32 -5.48 8.95 -2.44
C GLU A 32 -5.97 7.50 -2.56
N VAL A 33 -5.33 6.69 -3.41
CA VAL A 33 -5.69 5.28 -3.58
C VAL A 33 -5.50 4.50 -2.28
N LEU A 34 -4.37 4.69 -1.59
CA LEU A 34 -4.10 4.04 -0.32
C LEU A 34 -5.15 4.43 0.72
N HIS A 35 -5.42 5.72 0.89
CA HIS A 35 -6.41 6.21 1.83
C HIS A 35 -7.78 5.60 1.56
N ARG A 36 -8.21 5.57 0.30
CA ARG A 36 -9.48 4.96 -0.12
C ARG A 36 -9.55 3.47 0.21
N ILE A 37 -8.50 2.69 -0.10
CA ILE A 37 -8.49 1.24 0.16
C ILE A 37 -8.47 0.94 1.66
N LEU A 38 -7.66 1.66 2.43
CA LEU A 38 -7.58 1.48 3.88
C LEU A 38 -8.91 1.80 4.55
N HIS A 39 -9.60 2.85 4.09
CA HIS A 39 -10.92 3.21 4.61
C HIS A 39 -11.99 2.18 4.25
N VAL A 40 -12.02 1.71 3.00
CA VAL A 40 -12.94 0.64 2.57
C VAL A 40 -12.68 -0.65 3.35
N ALA A 41 -11.42 -0.98 3.63
CA ALA A 41 -11.08 -2.13 4.46
C ALA A 41 -11.63 -1.96 5.89
N TYR A 42 -11.46 -0.78 6.47
CA TYR A 42 -12.00 -0.44 7.79
C TYR A 42 -13.52 -0.59 7.84
N ASP A 43 -14.24 -0.05 6.85
CA ASP A 43 -15.70 -0.19 6.73
C ASP A 43 -16.14 -1.66 6.57
N CYS A 44 -15.30 -2.51 5.97
CA CYS A 44 -15.51 -3.95 5.86
C CYS A 44 -15.19 -4.73 7.15
N GLY A 45 -14.77 -4.07 8.23
CA GLY A 45 -14.32 -4.71 9.47
C GLY A 45 -12.92 -5.33 9.37
N LEU A 46 -12.09 -4.84 8.43
CA LEU A 46 -10.70 -5.23 8.25
C LEU A 46 -9.78 -4.07 8.67
N TYR A 47 -8.98 -4.31 9.70
CA TYR A 47 -8.11 -3.31 10.29
C TYR A 47 -6.68 -3.47 9.81
N THR A 48 -6.08 -2.37 9.38
CA THR A 48 -4.71 -2.30 8.88
C THR A 48 -3.72 -2.54 9.99
N HIS A 49 -2.86 -3.55 9.83
CA HIS A 49 -1.78 -3.89 10.78
C HIS A 49 -0.39 -3.66 10.20
N GLY A 50 -0.30 -3.43 8.89
CA GLY A 50 0.96 -3.13 8.22
C GLY A 50 0.69 -2.57 6.84
N LEU A 51 1.49 -1.60 6.45
CA LEU A 51 1.49 -1.05 5.11
C LEU A 51 2.94 -0.90 4.66
N THR A 52 3.28 -1.44 3.51
CA THR A 52 4.62 -1.33 2.94
C THR A 52 4.56 -1.29 1.41
N PHE A 53 5.63 -0.85 0.77
CA PHE A 53 5.75 -0.93 -0.69
C PHE A 53 6.27 -2.31 -1.11
N SER A 54 5.91 -2.73 -2.32
CA SER A 54 6.49 -3.91 -2.94
C SER A 54 7.91 -3.58 -3.44
N PRO A 55 8.95 -4.34 -3.04
CA PRO A 55 10.30 -4.15 -3.56
C PRO A 55 10.39 -4.52 -5.06
N ILE A 56 9.41 -5.25 -5.57
CA ILE A 56 9.29 -5.61 -6.98
C ILE A 56 8.47 -4.51 -7.66
N LYS A 57 9.12 -3.72 -8.51
CA LYS A 57 8.42 -2.78 -9.40
C LYS A 57 7.62 -3.62 -10.40
N GLY A 58 6.34 -3.28 -10.59
CA GLY A 58 5.48 -3.95 -11.57
C GLY A 58 6.04 -3.80 -13.00
N MET A 59 5.44 -4.53 -13.93
CA MET A 59 5.69 -4.31 -15.37
C MET A 59 5.48 -2.83 -15.68
N GLU A 60 6.39 -2.23 -16.45
CA GLU A 60 6.37 -0.80 -16.84
C GLU A 60 6.74 0.21 -15.73
N GLY A 61 7.17 -0.23 -14.54
CA GLY A 61 7.73 0.65 -13.50
C GLY A 61 6.70 1.23 -12.53
N ASN A 62 5.49 0.66 -12.51
CA ASN A 62 4.45 0.98 -11.52
C ASN A 62 4.87 0.54 -10.11
N ILE A 63 4.48 1.34 -9.13
CA ILE A 63 4.74 1.05 -7.71
C ILE A 63 3.53 0.31 -7.17
N GLU A 64 3.77 -0.84 -6.56
CA GLU A 64 2.73 -1.63 -5.91
C GLU A 64 2.91 -1.53 -4.39
N PHE A 65 1.82 -1.61 -3.64
CA PHE A 65 1.81 -1.57 -2.19
C PHE A 65 1.23 -2.87 -1.62
N LEU A 66 1.65 -3.22 -0.42
CA LEU A 66 1.19 -4.39 0.31
C LEU A 66 0.54 -3.93 1.60
N GLY A 67 -0.77 -4.17 1.72
CA GLY A 67 -1.53 -3.93 2.94
C GLY A 67 -1.73 -5.24 3.70
N TYR A 68 -1.41 -5.25 4.98
CA TYR A 68 -1.69 -6.35 5.90
C TYR A 68 -2.89 -5.99 6.77
N PHE A 69 -3.94 -6.80 6.71
CA PHE A 69 -5.21 -6.57 7.37
C PHE A 69 -5.60 -7.74 8.27
N LYS A 70 -6.34 -7.44 9.34
CA LYS A 70 -6.91 -8.45 10.23
C LYS A 70 -8.34 -8.10 10.62
N LYS A 71 -9.11 -9.10 11.06
CA LYS A 71 -10.52 -8.94 11.48
C LYS A 71 -10.73 -8.31 12.86
N TYR A 72 -9.68 -7.90 13.55
CA TYR A 72 -9.75 -7.31 14.89
C TYR A 72 -8.98 -6.00 14.90
N GLU A 73 -9.43 -5.05 15.70
CA GLU A 73 -8.83 -3.71 15.81
C GLU A 73 -7.59 -3.67 16.70
N GLU A 74 -7.44 -4.65 17.59
CA GLU A 74 -6.33 -4.68 18.55
C GLU A 74 -4.96 -4.70 17.84
N GLY A 75 -4.17 -3.64 18.04
CA GLY A 75 -2.87 -3.47 17.39
C GLY A 75 -2.94 -2.99 15.94
N ALA A 76 -4.10 -2.51 15.49
CA ALA A 76 -4.25 -1.84 14.22
C ALA A 76 -3.54 -0.48 14.20
N LEU A 77 -3.01 -0.13 13.03
CA LEU A 77 -2.44 1.17 12.73
C LEU A 77 -3.57 2.16 12.47
N THR A 78 -3.45 3.35 13.05
CA THR A 78 -4.34 4.47 12.75
C THR A 78 -4.09 4.93 11.32
N ILE A 79 -5.16 5.05 10.52
CA ILE A 79 -5.07 5.49 9.12
C ILE A 79 -4.94 7.02 9.14
N ASP A 80 -3.71 7.50 9.26
CA ASP A 80 -3.35 8.91 9.22
C ASP A 80 -2.43 9.22 8.02
N ASP A 81 -2.44 10.46 7.56
CA ASP A 81 -1.57 10.93 6.47
C ASP A 81 -0.09 10.63 6.73
N THR A 82 0.33 10.63 8.00
CA THR A 82 1.70 10.32 8.43
C THR A 82 2.11 8.87 8.14
N LEU A 83 1.19 7.90 8.28
CA LEU A 83 1.44 6.48 7.99
C LEU A 83 1.64 6.28 6.48
N ILE A 84 0.79 6.92 5.69
CA ILE A 84 0.80 6.82 4.24
C ILE A 84 2.06 7.51 3.70
N ASP A 85 2.39 8.70 4.20
CA ASP A 85 3.59 9.44 3.82
C ASP A 85 4.85 8.63 4.13
N THR A 86 4.94 8.03 5.33
CA THR A 86 6.03 7.13 5.70
C THR A 86 6.16 5.96 4.71
N SER A 87 5.04 5.31 4.34
CA SER A 87 5.08 4.19 3.39
C SER A 87 5.55 4.58 1.98
N ILE A 88 5.35 5.85 1.60
CA ILE A 88 5.79 6.42 0.33
C ILE A 88 7.25 6.90 0.42
N GLU A 89 7.67 7.49 1.55
CA GLU A 89 9.03 7.99 1.80
C GLU A 89 10.06 6.88 1.95
N ILE A 90 9.72 5.71 2.55
CA ILE A 90 10.66 4.58 2.68
C ILE A 90 11.18 4.12 1.30
N LYS A 91 10.48 4.46 0.21
CA LYS A 91 10.94 4.23 -1.17
C LYS A 91 12.25 4.95 -1.53
N SER A 92 12.62 6.03 -0.83
CA SER A 92 13.82 6.82 -1.11
C SER A 92 15.06 6.41 -0.30
N THR A 93 14.91 5.59 0.73
CA THR A 93 16.02 5.08 1.55
C THR A 93 16.17 3.59 1.33
N SER A 94 16.93 3.20 0.31
CA SER A 94 17.51 1.87 0.25
C SER A 94 18.52 1.71 1.40
N SER A 95 18.08 1.29 2.58
CA SER A 95 18.96 0.84 3.67
C SER A 95 18.25 -0.10 4.65
N PRO A 96 18.99 -0.99 5.33
CA PRO A 96 18.64 -2.40 5.56
C PRO A 96 17.69 -2.67 6.74
N ILE A 97 16.89 -1.71 7.17
CA ILE A 97 16.05 -1.85 8.38
C ILE A 97 14.75 -2.62 8.11
N CYS A 98 14.70 -3.44 7.06
CA CYS A 98 13.64 -4.44 6.88
C CYS A 98 13.89 -5.63 7.83
N SER A 99 14.09 -5.35 9.11
CA SER A 99 13.97 -6.35 10.16
C SER A 99 12.48 -6.56 10.41
N ALA A 100 12.02 -7.75 10.02
CA ALA A 100 10.74 -8.34 10.41
C ALA A 100 9.47 -7.86 9.67
N VAL A 101 9.46 -7.88 8.34
CA VAL A 101 8.24 -8.34 7.64
C VAL A 101 8.65 -9.29 6.53
N THR A 102 8.95 -10.54 6.90
CA THR A 102 8.91 -11.64 5.94
C THR A 102 7.45 -11.80 5.50
N VAL A 103 7.06 -11.07 4.44
CA VAL A 103 5.84 -11.37 3.69
C VAL A 103 6.11 -12.68 2.95
N ARG A 104 5.95 -13.78 3.67
CA ARG A 104 5.77 -15.09 3.07
C ARG A 104 4.39 -15.04 2.42
N ILE A 105 4.36 -14.72 1.13
CA ILE A 105 3.22 -14.96 0.25
C ILE A 105 2.98 -16.47 0.32
N PHE A 106 2.05 -16.90 1.17
CA PHE A 106 1.52 -18.25 1.17
C PHE A 106 0.07 -18.13 0.70
N CYS A 107 -0.15 -18.67 -0.50
CA CYS A 107 -1.41 -19.32 -0.85
C CYS A 107 -1.48 -20.63 -0.05
#